data_AF-A0A1Q6JU72-F1
#
_entry.id   AF-A0A1Q6JU72-F1
#
_cell.length_a   1.000
_cell.length_b   1.000
_cell.length_c   1.000
_cell.angle_alpha   90.00
_cell.angle_beta   90.00
_cell.angle_gamma   90.00
#
_symmetry.space_group_name_H-M   'P 1'
#
loop_
_entity.id
_entity.type
_entity.pdbx_description
1 polymer ?
#
loop_
_entity_poly.entity_id
_entity_poly.type
_entity_poly.pdbx_seq_one_letter_code
_entity_poly.pdbx_strand_id
1 'polypeptide(L)'
;MIFDPSNERIIKEVDSFRTKLKEKAKKYNVGLDIGWELDNICNRKSSILGMLYFTQSIEGEIEWEYTLSSFSKEEQKEIMKIIRKLSHKLKKIDSSLESSFEQIISTKKWIEDMKEVVIQDDEEDEE
;
A
#
# COMPACT_ATOMS: atom_id res chain seq x y z
N MET A 1 10.77 -25.56 8.88
CA MET A 1 10.18 -24.25 8.55
C MET A 1 11.13 -23.18 9.06
N ILE A 2 11.73 -22.40 8.17
CA ILE A 2 12.49 -21.22 8.57
C ILE A 2 11.45 -20.16 8.94
N PHE A 3 11.38 -19.81 10.21
CA PHE A 3 10.58 -18.70 10.70
C PHE A 3 11.27 -17.43 10.22
N ASP A 4 10.70 -16.74 9.23
CA ASP A 4 11.19 -15.44 8.78
C ASP A 4 10.51 -14.35 9.63
N PRO A 5 11.21 -13.72 10.59
CA PRO A 5 10.62 -12.71 11.48
C PRO A 5 10.09 -11.48 10.72
N SER A 6 10.54 -11.29 9.47
CA SER A 6 10.06 -10.21 8.61
C SER A 6 8.59 -10.39 8.21
N ASN A 7 8.12 -11.63 8.05
CA ASN A 7 6.72 -11.92 7.72
C ASN A 7 5.79 -11.54 8.87
N GLU A 8 6.15 -11.85 10.11
CA GLU A 8 5.31 -11.48 11.27
C GLU A 8 5.22 -9.95 11.43
N ARG A 9 6.33 -9.24 11.18
CA ARG A 9 6.35 -7.77 11.18
C ARG A 9 5.46 -7.19 10.08
N ILE A 10 5.55 -7.72 8.85
CA ILE A 10 4.72 -7.29 7.72
C ILE A 10 3.24 -7.51 8.04
N ILE A 11 2.87 -8.68 8.56
CA ILE A 11 1.48 -8.99 8.95
C ILE A 11 0.96 -7.97 9.95
N LYS A 12 1.69 -7.70 11.03
CA LYS A 12 1.29 -6.72 12.05
C LYS A 12 1.12 -5.31 11.49
N GLU A 13 2.02 -4.88 10.61
CA GLU A 13 1.93 -3.56 10.00
C GLU A 13 0.73 -3.46 9.03
N VAL A 14 0.47 -4.50 8.25
CA VAL A 14 -0.70 -4.58 7.36
C VAL A 14 -2.00 -4.62 8.16
N ASP A 15 -2.07 -5.36 9.28
CA ASP A 15 -3.26 -5.41 10.13
C ASP A 15 -3.54 -4.07 10.80
N SER A 16 -2.49 -3.39 11.29
CA SER A 16 -2.61 -2.02 11.82
C SER A 16 -3.10 -1.05 10.74
N PHE A 17 -2.56 -1.17 9.53
CA PHE A 17 -2.96 -0.33 8.40
C PHE A 17 -4.42 -0.60 7.99
N ARG A 18 -4.82 -1.86 7.88
CA ARG A 18 -6.20 -2.28 7.59
C ARG A 18 -7.17 -1.72 8.62
N THR A 19 -6.83 -1.79 9.90
CA THR A 19 -7.66 -1.24 10.99
C THR A 19 -7.85 0.26 10.82
N LYS A 20 -6.76 1.00 10.55
CA LYS A 20 -6.81 2.44 10.27
C LYS A 20 -7.69 2.78 9.06
N LEU A 21 -7.61 2.01 7.98
CA LEU A 21 -8.44 2.24 6.79
C LEU A 21 -9.91 1.97 7.06
N LYS A 22 -10.25 0.93 7.83
CA LYS A 22 -11.64 0.65 8.26
C LYS A 22 -12.21 1.81 9.08
N GLU A 23 -11.43 2.39 10.00
CA GLU A 23 -11.86 3.56 10.77
C GLU A 23 -12.10 4.79 9.89
N LYS A 24 -11.26 5.00 8.88
CA LYS A 24 -11.45 6.08 7.90
C LYS A 24 -12.70 5.86 7.07
N ALA A 25 -12.95 4.64 6.61
CA ALA A 25 -14.13 4.30 5.84
C ALA A 25 -15.44 4.54 6.58
N LYS A 26 -15.49 4.37 7.92
CA LYS A 26 -16.67 4.68 8.73
C LYS A 26 -17.16 6.13 8.55
N LYS A 27 -16.27 7.07 8.21
CA LYS A 27 -16.63 8.47 7.93
C LYS A 27 -17.44 8.64 6.64
N TYR A 28 -17.40 7.65 5.75
CA TYR A 28 -18.04 7.67 4.43
C TYR A 28 -19.36 6.87 4.38
N ASN A 29 -19.94 6.56 5.54
CA ASN A 29 -21.22 5.86 5.74
C ASN A 29 -21.15 4.33 5.77
N VAL A 30 -22.04 3.68 6.54
CA VAL A 30 -21.96 2.26 6.95
C VAL A 30 -22.44 1.28 5.86
N GLY A 31 -23.12 1.77 4.81
CA GLY A 31 -23.67 0.94 3.73
C GLY A 31 -22.74 0.73 2.53
N LEU A 32 -21.60 1.41 2.46
CA LEU A 32 -20.68 1.30 1.33
C LEU A 32 -19.89 -0.02 1.43
N ASP A 33 -20.12 -0.95 0.48
CA ASP A 33 -19.24 -2.11 0.36
C ASP A 33 -17.86 -1.62 -0.11
N ILE A 34 -16.85 -1.75 0.77
CA ILE A 34 -15.47 -1.36 0.51
C ILE A 34 -14.50 -2.54 0.63
N GLY A 35 -15.02 -3.77 0.69
CA GLY A 35 -14.22 -4.95 0.98
C GLY A 35 -13.08 -5.13 -0.01
N TRP A 36 -13.41 -5.03 -1.31
CA TRP A 36 -12.44 -5.19 -2.38
C TRP A 36 -11.36 -4.08 -2.38
N GLU A 37 -11.76 -2.82 -2.19
CA GLU A 37 -10.85 -1.68 -2.14
C GLU A 37 -9.88 -1.79 -0.96
N LEU A 38 -10.39 -2.19 0.20
CA LEU A 38 -9.61 -2.42 1.40
C LEU A 38 -8.57 -3.52 1.18
N ASP A 39 -8.99 -4.66 0.62
CA ASP A 39 -8.10 -5.79 0.37
C ASP A 39 -7.05 -5.45 -0.69
N ASN A 40 -7.43 -4.78 -1.78
CA ASN A 40 -6.49 -4.34 -2.81
C ASN A 40 -5.41 -3.41 -2.23
N ILE A 41 -5.79 -2.42 -1.43
CA ILE A 41 -4.84 -1.48 -0.81
C ILE A 41 -3.96 -2.18 0.24
N CYS A 42 -4.51 -3.10 1.04
CA CYS A 42 -3.73 -3.89 2.00
C CYS A 42 -2.74 -4.84 1.30
N ASN A 43 -3.13 -5.47 0.19
CA ASN A 43 -2.24 -6.32 -0.62
C ASN A 43 -1.08 -5.51 -1.22
N ARG A 44 -1.35 -4.28 -1.66
CA ARG A 44 -0.30 -3.34 -2.11
C ARG A 44 0.64 -2.97 -0.97
N LYS A 45 0.12 -2.66 0.23
CA LYS A 45 0.93 -2.40 1.44
C LYS A 45 1.85 -3.58 1.74
N SER A 46 1.30 -4.80 1.78
CA SER A 46 2.07 -6.03 2.02
C SER A 46 3.19 -6.21 0.99
N SER A 47 2.88 -6.04 -0.29
CA SER A 47 3.86 -6.16 -1.39
C SER A 47 4.98 -5.14 -1.27
N ILE A 48 4.64 -3.89 -0.96
CA ILE A 48 5.62 -2.80 -0.80
C ILE A 48 6.55 -3.05 0.40
N LEU A 49 6.01 -3.50 1.54
CA LEU A 49 6.81 -3.84 2.70
C LEU A 49 7.75 -5.03 2.43
N GLY A 50 7.26 -6.05 1.73
CA GLY A 50 8.10 -7.17 1.28
C GLY A 50 9.25 -6.72 0.37
N MET A 51 8.97 -5.84 -0.59
CA MET A 51 10.00 -5.27 -1.45
C MET A 51 10.98 -4.37 -0.67
N LEU A 52 10.51 -3.60 0.32
CA LEU A 52 11.38 -2.79 1.16
C LEU A 52 12.35 -3.65 1.97
N TYR A 53 11.85 -4.73 2.58
CA TYR A 53 12.69 -5.69 3.28
C TYR A 53 13.72 -6.33 2.35
N PHE A 54 13.30 -6.74 1.15
CA PHE A 54 14.20 -7.27 0.14
C PHE A 54 15.30 -6.26 -0.25
N THR A 55 14.95 -4.98 -0.46
CA THR A 55 15.97 -3.95 -0.75
C THR A 55 16.97 -3.77 0.39
N GLN A 56 16.53 -3.88 1.65
CA GLN A 56 17.42 -3.81 2.81
C GLN A 56 18.36 -5.02 2.89
N SER A 57 17.86 -6.23 2.57
CA SER A 57 18.70 -7.43 2.49
C SER A 57 19.80 -7.27 1.46
N ILE A 58 19.45 -6.82 0.24
CA ILE A 58 20.44 -6.63 -0.82
C ILE A 58 21.46 -5.53 -0.46
N GLU A 59 21.02 -4.41 0.16
CA GLU A 59 21.95 -3.38 0.63
C GLU A 59 22.95 -3.97 1.63
N GLY A 60 22.48 -4.79 2.57
CA GLY A 60 23.35 -5.49 3.51
C GLY A 60 24.31 -6.44 2.80
N GLU A 61 23.82 -7.29 1.89
CA GLU A 61 24.65 -8.24 1.13
C GLU A 61 25.75 -7.54 0.33
N ILE A 62 25.44 -6.43 -0.35
CA ILE A 62 26.45 -5.65 -1.10
C ILE A 62 27.48 -5.01 -0.16
N GLU A 63 27.05 -4.52 1.00
CA GLU A 63 27.96 -3.98 2.02
C GLU A 63 28.88 -5.08 2.60
N TRP A 64 28.38 -6.30 2.78
CA TRP A 64 29.19 -7.46 3.19
C TRP A 64 30.14 -7.92 2.08
N GLU A 65 29.69 -7.96 0.82
CA GLU A 65 30.51 -8.35 -0.33
C GLU A 65 31.67 -7.38 -0.61
N TYR A 66 31.65 -6.17 -0.06
CA TYR A 66 32.82 -5.27 -0.05
C TYR A 66 34.10 -5.99 0.44
N THR A 67 33.94 -6.97 1.33
CA THR A 67 35.05 -7.76 1.88
C THR A 67 35.48 -8.95 1.01
N LEU A 68 34.68 -9.35 0.01
CA LEU A 68 34.83 -10.62 -0.73
C LEU A 68 35.17 -10.47 -2.22
N SER A 69 35.36 -9.24 -2.73
CA SER A 69 35.93 -8.91 -4.05
C SER A 69 35.14 -9.26 -5.33
N SER A 70 33.86 -9.67 -5.22
CA SER A 70 33.03 -10.03 -6.39
C SER A 70 32.70 -8.85 -7.32
N PHE A 71 32.66 -7.63 -6.79
CA PHE A 71 32.36 -6.41 -7.54
C PHE A 71 33.45 -5.36 -7.35
N SER A 72 33.71 -4.58 -8.39
CA SER A 72 34.46 -3.34 -8.25
C SER A 72 33.71 -2.33 -7.38
N LYS A 73 34.45 -1.37 -6.81
CA LYS A 73 33.88 -0.30 -5.99
C LYS A 73 32.87 0.55 -6.78
N GLU A 74 33.10 0.72 -8.07
CA GLU A 74 32.23 1.47 -8.98
C GLU A 74 30.91 0.72 -9.22
N GLU A 75 30.96 -0.58 -9.51
CA GLU A 75 29.76 -1.41 -9.68
C GLU A 75 28.91 -1.42 -8.41
N GLN A 76 29.54 -1.59 -7.24
CA GLN A 76 28.82 -1.54 -5.95
C GLN A 76 28.10 -0.21 -5.75
N LYS A 77 28.76 0.91 -6.03
CA LYS A 77 28.13 2.25 -5.92
C LYS A 77 26.92 2.38 -6.85
N GLU A 78 27.01 1.87 -8.07
CA GLU A 78 25.91 1.91 -9.03
C GLU A 78 24.73 1.05 -8.58
N ILE A 79 25.00 -0.17 -8.14
CA ILE A 79 23.95 -1.07 -7.62
C ILE A 79 23.29 -0.46 -6.38
N MET A 80 24.08 0.04 -5.41
CA MET A 80 23.55 0.71 -4.21
C MET A 80 22.71 1.94 -4.57
N LYS A 81 23.11 2.71 -5.59
CA LYS A 81 22.34 3.85 -6.07
C LYS A 81 20.98 3.41 -6.65
N ILE A 82 20.94 2.31 -7.40
CA ILE A 82 19.70 1.76 -7.95
C ILE A 82 18.77 1.28 -6.82
N ILE A 83 19.30 0.52 -5.86
CA ILE A 83 18.53 -0.02 -4.74
C ILE A 83 17.96 1.10 -3.86
N ARG A 84 18.78 2.10 -3.50
CA ARG A 84 18.31 3.27 -2.73
C ARG A 84 17.21 4.04 -3.46
N LYS A 85 17.32 4.17 -4.78
CA LYS A 85 16.29 4.82 -5.62
C LYS A 85 14.99 4.00 -5.63
N LEU A 86 15.07 2.68 -5.70
CA LEU A 86 13.92 1.79 -5.60
C LEU A 86 13.26 1.89 -4.22
N SER A 87 14.05 1.77 -3.14
CA SER A 87 13.58 1.92 -1.76
C SER A 87 12.87 3.26 -1.52
N HIS A 88 13.45 4.36 -2.03
CA HIS A 88 12.84 5.68 -1.95
C HIS A 88 11.48 5.75 -2.68
N LYS A 89 11.39 5.19 -3.89
CA LYS A 89 10.12 5.12 -4.62
C LYS A 89 9.08 4.27 -3.90
N LEU A 90 9.47 3.13 -3.34
CA LEU A 90 8.59 2.25 -2.57
C LEU A 90 8.03 2.98 -1.33
N LYS A 91 8.88 3.68 -0.56
CA LYS A 91 8.43 4.51 0.57
C LYS A 91 7.47 5.62 0.15
N LYS A 92 7.70 6.24 -1.00
CA LYS A 92 6.79 7.26 -1.55
C LYS A 92 5.42 6.66 -1.88
N ILE A 93 5.39 5.50 -2.55
CA ILE A 93 4.14 4.80 -2.85
C ILE A 93 3.44 4.40 -1.55
N ASP A 94 4.17 3.83 -0.60
CA ASP A 94 3.65 3.46 0.72
C ASP A 94 2.94 4.62 1.43
N SER A 95 3.59 5.79 1.46
CA SER A 95 3.05 7.00 2.09
C SER A 95 1.80 7.55 1.39
N SER A 96 1.57 7.18 0.12
CA SER A 96 0.40 7.61 -0.65
C SER A 96 -0.80 6.67 -0.53
N LEU A 97 -0.63 5.43 -0.06
CA LEU A 97 -1.68 4.41 -0.08
C LEU A 97 -2.96 4.83 0.65
N GLU A 98 -2.80 5.51 1.80
CA GLU A 98 -3.92 5.98 2.60
C GLU A 98 -4.74 7.05 1.86
N SER A 99 -4.06 8.01 1.24
CA SER A 99 -4.70 9.04 0.43
C SER A 99 -5.37 8.44 -0.81
N SER A 100 -4.73 7.46 -1.46
CA SER A 100 -5.35 6.72 -2.57
C SER A 100 -6.61 5.99 -2.14
N PHE A 101 -6.61 5.36 -0.97
CA PHE A 101 -7.81 4.72 -0.43
C PHE A 101 -8.93 5.73 -0.16
N GLU A 102 -8.61 6.86 0.48
CA GLU A 102 -9.59 7.94 0.72
C GLU A 102 -10.20 8.48 -0.58
N GLN A 103 -9.38 8.67 -1.62
CA GLN A 103 -9.87 9.07 -2.94
C GLN A 103 -10.87 8.05 -3.50
N ILE A 104 -10.50 6.76 -3.50
CA ILE A 104 -11.36 5.69 -4.03
C ILE A 104 -12.72 5.66 -3.30
N ILE A 105 -12.71 5.64 -1.97
CA ILE A 105 -13.97 5.58 -1.19
C ILE A 105 -14.79 6.86 -1.33
N SER A 106 -14.16 8.02 -1.47
CA SER A 106 -14.86 9.28 -1.70
C SER A 106 -15.56 9.32 -3.05
N THR A 107 -14.91 8.82 -4.10
CA THR A 107 -15.51 8.68 -5.43
C THR A 107 -16.66 7.68 -5.42
N LYS A 108 -16.48 6.55 -4.74
CA LYS A 108 -17.53 5.53 -4.63
C LYS A 108 -18.76 6.06 -3.90
N LYS A 109 -18.56 6.78 -2.79
CA LYS A 109 -19.63 7.49 -2.09
C LYS A 109 -20.35 8.47 -3.01
N TRP A 110 -19.60 9.32 -3.72
CA TRP A 110 -20.21 10.28 -4.65
C TRP A 110 -21.06 9.60 -5.72
N ILE A 111 -20.62 8.45 -6.25
CA ILE A 111 -21.42 7.67 -7.21
C ILE A 111 -22.71 7.14 -6.58
N GLU A 112 -22.67 6.63 -5.35
CA GLU A 112 -23.87 6.15 -4.65
C GLU A 112 -24.84 7.30 -4.33
N ASP A 113 -24.33 8.42 -3.82
CA ASP A 113 -25.15 9.62 -3.55
C ASP A 113 -25.86 10.11 -4.84
N MET A 114 -25.19 10.05 -6.00
CA MET A 114 -25.81 10.41 -7.29
C MET A 114 -26.90 9.43 -7.75
N LYS A 115 -26.77 8.13 -7.44
CA LYS A 115 -27.83 7.15 -7.76
C LYS A 115 -29.09 7.40 -6.94
N GLU A 116 -28.93 7.74 -5.67
CA GLU A 116 -30.06 8.04 -4.78
C GLU A 116 -30.84 9.28 -5.24
N VAL A 117 -30.16 10.31 -5.76
CA VAL A 117 -30.81 11.52 -6.31
C VAL A 117 -31.63 11.21 -7.55
N VAL A 118 -31.08 10.45 -8.50
CA VAL A 118 -31.79 10.12 -9.76
C VAL A 118 -33.06 9.30 -9.50
N ILE A 119 -33.05 8.42 -8.50
CA ILE A 119 -34.23 7.61 -8.15
C ILE A 119 -35.34 8.46 -7.51
N GLN A 120 -35.00 9.51 -6.74
CA GLN A 120 -35.99 10.38 -6.12
C GLN A 120 -36.70 11.28 -7.14
N ASP A 121 -35.99 11.78 -8.14
CA ASP A 121 -36.58 12.59 -9.21
C ASP A 121 -37.57 11.76 -10.07
N ASP A 122 -37.30 10.47 -10.28
CA ASP A 122 -38.20 9.58 -11.03
C ASP A 122 -39.50 9.23 -10.26
N GLU A 123 -39.50 9.28 -8.91
CA GLU A 123 -40.69 8.99 -8.09
C GLU A 123 -41.58 10.23 -7.86
N GLU A 124 -41.04 11.45 -7.89
CA GLU A 124 -41.83 12.70 -7.75
C GLU A 124 -42.59 13.09 -9.04
N ASP A 125 -42.17 12.59 -10.20
CA ASP A 125 -42.84 12.83 -11.49
C ASP A 125 -44.02 11.87 -11.78
N GLU A 126 -44.33 10.93 -10.87
CA GLU A 126 -45.44 9.97 -10.99
C GLU A 126 -46.68 10.27 -10.11
N GLU A 127 -46.72 11.36 -9.31
CA GLU A 127 -47.91 11.82 -8.54
C GLU A 127 -48.76 12.88 -9.25
#